data_AF-A0A519M3B5-F1
#
_entry.id   AF-A0A519M3B5-F1
#
_cell.length_a   1.000
_cell.length_b   1.000
_cell.length_c   1.000
_cell.angle_alpha   90.00
_cell.angle_beta   90.00
_cell.angle_gamma   90.00
#
_symmetry.space_group_name_H-M   'P 1'
#
loop_
_entity.id
_entity.type
_entity.pdbx_description
1 polymer ?
#
loop_
_entity_poly.entity_id
_entity_poly.type
_entity_poly.pdbx_seq_one_letter_code
_entity_poly.pdbx_strand_id
1 'polypeptide(L)'
;MIARWQRVLILFILAAMAAWLAWQWPRSPQMAIVGALVPLGLYLLVMAVEFVLMHITNRTDAAPRARLAQVVTAWWAEVCVALALFGWRQPFRHRSLLDWLPAEPTGRRGVVLVHGFMCNRGLWLPWFAPLRARGHAYVAVNLEPVMGSIDEYAATIEEAVALVTAATGQAPVLVCHSMGGLAARAWLRAHQGDARVHRVLTLGTPHG
;
A
#
# COMPACT_ATOMS: atom_id res chain seq x y z
N MET A 1 7.84 12.38 5.29
CA MET A 1 6.56 11.85 4.78
C MET A 1 6.53 11.47 3.31
N ILE A 2 6.37 10.17 3.01
CA ILE A 2 6.30 9.64 1.62
C ILE A 2 5.20 10.32 0.79
N ALA A 3 4.06 10.64 1.41
CA ALA A 3 2.95 11.32 0.75
C ALA A 3 3.37 12.68 0.15
N ARG A 4 4.33 13.38 0.77
CA ARG A 4 4.87 14.64 0.22
C ARG A 4 5.66 14.39 -1.05
N TRP A 5 6.54 13.39 -1.06
CA TRP A 5 7.33 13.02 -2.24
C TRP A 5 6.42 12.57 -3.39
N GLN A 6 5.42 11.73 -3.10
CA GLN A 6 4.42 11.30 -4.08
C GLN A 6 3.64 12.50 -4.66
N ARG A 7 3.18 13.44 -3.83
CA ARG A 7 2.50 14.67 -4.30
C ARG A 7 3.38 15.51 -5.21
N VAL A 8 4.65 15.74 -4.82
CA VAL A 8 5.59 16.51 -5.64
C VAL A 8 5.79 15.85 -7.00
N LEU A 9 6.01 14.53 -7.02
CA LEU A 9 6.16 13.77 -8.27
C LEU A 9 4.92 13.88 -9.17
N ILE A 10 3.72 13.69 -8.61
CA ILE A 10 2.46 13.75 -9.36
C ILE A 10 2.24 15.15 -9.91
N LEU A 11 2.39 16.19 -9.08
CA LEU A 11 2.20 17.57 -9.51
C LEU A 11 3.22 17.97 -10.57
N PHE A 12 4.46 17.49 -10.47
CA PHE A 12 5.48 17.68 -11.48
C PHE A 12 5.08 17.04 -12.82
N ILE A 13 4.62 15.78 -12.82
CA ILE A 13 4.15 15.09 -14.02
C ILE A 13 2.98 15.84 -14.65
N LEU A 14 1.98 16.24 -13.84
CA LEU A 14 0.81 16.98 -14.33
C LEU A 14 1.17 18.35 -14.89
N ALA A 15 2.09 19.07 -14.24
CA ALA A 15 2.59 20.36 -14.73
C ALA A 15 3.35 20.21 -16.05
N ALA A 16 4.20 19.18 -16.17
CA ALA A 16 4.91 18.89 -17.41
C ALA A 16 3.94 18.54 -18.55
N MET A 17 2.91 17.74 -18.28
CA MET A 17 1.84 17.44 -19.24
C MET A 17 1.08 18.69 -19.68
N ALA A 18 0.71 19.56 -18.73
CA ALA A 18 0.00 20.80 -19.03
C ALA A 18 0.86 21.78 -19.83
N ALA A 19 2.15 21.91 -19.49
CA ALA A 19 3.10 22.74 -20.22
C ALA A 19 3.30 22.23 -21.66
N TRP A 20 3.42 20.91 -21.84
CA TRP A 20 3.50 20.29 -23.17
C TRP A 20 2.25 20.57 -24.01
N LEU A 21 1.06 20.37 -23.42
CA LEU A 21 -0.21 20.65 -24.08
C LEU A 21 -0.26 22.11 -24.53
N ALA A 22 -0.01 23.06 -23.63
CA ALA A 22 -0.06 24.48 -23.94
C ALA A 22 0.94 24.88 -25.05
N TRP A 23 2.14 24.31 -25.04
CA TRP A 23 3.17 24.61 -26.02
C TRP A 23 2.88 24.01 -27.41
N GLN A 24 2.37 22.77 -27.46
CA GLN A 24 2.19 22.05 -28.72
C GLN A 24 0.81 22.27 -29.36
N TRP A 25 -0.20 22.67 -28.58
CA TRP A 25 -1.58 22.83 -29.06
C TRP A 25 -1.72 23.75 -30.28
N PRO A 26 -1.08 24.93 -30.34
CA PRO A 26 -1.21 25.81 -31.51
C PRO A 26 -0.53 25.27 -32.76
N ARG A 27 0.41 24.32 -32.62
CA ARG A 27 1.16 23.72 -33.73
C ARG A 27 0.46 22.48 -34.28
N SER A 28 0.07 21.58 -33.38
CA SER A 28 -0.65 20.34 -33.71
C SER A 28 -1.34 19.79 -32.47
N PRO A 29 -2.69 19.85 -32.41
CA PRO A 29 -3.46 19.25 -31.32
C PRO A 29 -3.20 17.75 -31.16
N GLN A 30 -2.97 17.04 -32.27
CA GLN A 30 -2.66 15.60 -32.24
C GLN A 30 -1.34 15.32 -31.51
N MET A 31 -0.26 16.04 -31.85
CA MET A 31 1.03 15.88 -31.17
C MET A 31 0.97 16.33 -29.71
N ALA A 32 0.16 17.35 -29.41
CA ALA A 32 -0.06 17.80 -28.05
C ALA A 32 -0.66 16.66 -27.20
N ILE A 33 -1.73 16.02 -27.68
CA ILE A 33 -2.38 14.90 -27.00
C ILE A 33 -1.44 13.71 -26.87
N VAL A 34 -0.79 13.29 -27.96
CA VAL A 34 0.12 12.14 -27.95
C VAL A 34 1.26 12.33 -26.95
N GLY A 35 1.91 13.50 -26.95
CA GLY A 35 2.99 13.77 -26.00
C GLY A 35 2.52 13.89 -24.55
N ALA A 36 1.32 14.43 -24.31
CA ALA A 36 0.74 14.47 -22.97
C ALA A 36 0.41 13.08 -22.40
N LEU A 37 0.12 12.09 -23.28
CA LEU A 37 -0.16 10.71 -22.88
C LEU A 37 1.10 9.86 -22.65
N VAL A 38 2.30 10.35 -22.99
CA VAL A 38 3.56 9.60 -22.85
C VAL A 38 3.80 9.08 -21.42
N PRO A 39 3.62 9.87 -20.33
CA PRO A 39 3.81 9.35 -18.98
C PRO A 39 2.88 8.17 -18.65
N LEU A 40 1.61 8.25 -19.07
CA LEU A 40 0.65 7.17 -18.90
C LEU A 40 1.03 5.95 -19.75
N GLY A 41 1.40 6.15 -21.02
CA GLY A 41 1.82 5.08 -21.91
C GLY A 41 3.05 4.34 -21.39
N LEU A 42 4.06 5.06 -20.89
CA LEU A 42 5.25 4.48 -20.28
C LEU A 42 4.88 3.66 -19.03
N TYR A 43 4.01 4.19 -18.17
CA TYR A 43 3.52 3.47 -17.00
C TYR A 43 2.81 2.16 -17.38
N LEU A 44 1.89 2.21 -18.35
CA LEU A 44 1.18 1.03 -18.86
C LEU A 44 2.15 -0.01 -19.43
N LEU A 45 3.17 0.44 -20.16
CA LEU A 45 4.20 -0.42 -20.74
C LEU A 45 5.03 -1.12 -19.66
N VAL A 46 5.51 -0.38 -18.65
CA VAL A 46 6.29 -0.97 -17.54
C VAL A 46 5.46 -2.03 -16.81
N MET A 47 4.20 -1.74 -16.49
CA MET A 47 3.28 -2.73 -15.91
C MET A 47 3.07 -3.95 -16.83
N ALA A 48 2.93 -3.74 -18.14
CA ALA A 48 2.77 -4.85 -19.07
C ALA A 48 4.01 -5.74 -19.09
N VAL A 49 5.21 -5.15 -19.09
CA VAL A 49 6.48 -5.88 -19.01
C VAL A 49 6.56 -6.69 -17.72
N GLU A 50 6.19 -6.12 -16.56
CA GLU A 50 6.17 -6.86 -15.29
C GLU A 50 5.21 -8.05 -15.33
N PHE A 51 4.02 -7.91 -15.92
CA PHE A 51 3.08 -9.02 -16.05
C PHE A 51 3.55 -10.08 -17.05
N VAL A 52 4.25 -9.69 -18.12
CA VAL A 52 4.90 -10.63 -19.04
C VAL A 52 5.99 -11.41 -18.32
N LEU A 53 6.86 -10.72 -17.56
CA LEU A 53 7.90 -11.34 -16.76
C LEU A 53 7.31 -12.29 -15.72
N MET A 54 6.28 -11.87 -14.99
CA MET A 54 5.54 -12.72 -14.05
C MET A 54 4.96 -13.96 -14.73
N HIS A 55 4.36 -13.81 -15.91
CA HIS A 55 3.82 -14.92 -16.69
C HIS A 55 4.89 -15.85 -17.29
N ILE A 56 6.15 -15.40 -17.40
CA ILE A 56 7.29 -16.22 -17.83
C ILE A 56 7.92 -16.92 -16.63
N THR A 57 8.19 -16.20 -15.55
CA THR A 57 8.90 -16.70 -14.36
C THR A 57 8.03 -17.68 -13.56
N ASN A 58 6.74 -17.39 -13.39
CA ASN A 58 5.86 -18.24 -12.58
C ASN A 58 5.35 -19.48 -13.33
N ARG A 59 5.93 -19.79 -14.49
CA ARG A 59 5.62 -20.98 -15.30
C ARG A 59 5.95 -22.29 -14.61
N THR A 60 6.90 -22.24 -13.68
CA THR A 60 7.38 -23.39 -12.92
C THR A 60 6.80 -23.44 -11.51
N ASP A 61 5.88 -22.51 -11.19
CA ASP A 61 5.17 -22.53 -9.91
C ASP A 61 4.24 -23.75 -9.83
N ALA A 62 4.04 -24.27 -8.63
CA ALA A 62 3.08 -25.34 -8.36
C ALA A 62 1.63 -24.88 -8.58
N ALA A 63 1.39 -23.57 -8.56
CA ALA A 63 0.08 -22.99 -8.85
C ALA A 63 -0.35 -23.21 -10.32
N PRO A 64 -1.66 -23.36 -10.59
CA PRO A 64 -2.17 -23.46 -11.96
C PRO A 64 -1.75 -22.25 -12.81
N ARG A 65 -1.31 -22.51 -14.05
CA ARG A 65 -0.96 -21.44 -14.99
C ARG A 65 -2.17 -20.57 -15.32
N ALA A 66 -2.01 -19.26 -15.15
CA ALA A 66 -2.97 -18.28 -15.63
C ALA A 66 -3.04 -18.29 -17.17
N ARG A 67 -4.26 -18.30 -17.73
CA ARG A 67 -4.49 -18.09 -19.17
C ARG A 67 -4.16 -16.65 -19.54
N LEU A 68 -3.80 -16.39 -20.80
CA LEU A 68 -3.46 -15.04 -21.28
C LEU A 68 -4.57 -14.02 -20.97
N ALA A 69 -5.84 -14.38 -21.15
CA ALA A 69 -6.96 -13.51 -20.82
C ALA A 69 -6.97 -13.13 -19.32
N GLN A 70 -6.65 -14.06 -18.42
CA GLN A 70 -6.57 -13.77 -16.98
C GLN A 70 -5.39 -12.84 -16.67
N VAL A 71 -4.25 -13.01 -17.35
CA VAL A 71 -3.09 -12.12 -17.21
C VAL A 71 -3.44 -10.70 -17.65
N VAL A 72 -4.11 -10.53 -18.79
CA VAL A 72 -4.54 -9.21 -19.28
C VAL A 72 -5.56 -8.56 -18.34
N THR A 73 -6.55 -9.32 -17.85
CA THR A 73 -7.52 -8.82 -16.87
C THR A 73 -6.84 -8.40 -15.57
N ALA A 74 -5.90 -9.21 -15.07
CA ALA A 74 -5.15 -8.90 -13.85
C ALA A 74 -4.25 -7.67 -14.04
N TRP A 75 -3.57 -7.55 -15.19
CA TRP A 75 -2.77 -6.38 -15.55
C TRP A 75 -3.59 -5.10 -15.53
N TRP A 76 -4.77 -5.11 -16.18
CA TRP A 76 -5.64 -3.95 -16.19
C TRP A 76 -6.18 -3.59 -14.80
N ALA A 77 -6.55 -4.59 -14.01
CA ALA A 77 -6.98 -4.39 -12.62
C ALA A 77 -5.85 -3.77 -11.78
N GLU A 78 -4.62 -4.26 -11.92
CA GLU A 78 -3.46 -3.76 -11.20
C GLU A 78 -3.12 -2.32 -11.62
N VAL A 79 -3.15 -2.01 -12.92
CA VAL A 79 -3.00 -0.64 -13.44
C VAL A 79 -3.98 0.31 -12.75
N CYS A 80 -5.27 -0.04 -12.69
CA CYS A 80 -6.29 0.79 -12.05
C CYS A 80 -6.06 0.93 -10.54
N VAL A 81 -5.72 -0.17 -9.86
CA VAL A 81 -5.47 -0.17 -8.40
C VAL A 81 -4.24 0.68 -8.07
N ALA A 82 -3.15 0.51 -8.79
CA ALA A 82 -1.90 1.23 -8.56
C ALA A 82 -2.05 2.73 -8.88
N LEU A 83 -2.75 3.12 -9.95
CA LEU A 83 -3.07 4.54 -10.20
C LEU A 83 -3.94 5.12 -9.09
N ALA A 84 -4.99 4.40 -8.67
CA ALA A 84 -5.84 4.87 -7.57
C ALA A 84 -5.08 4.94 -6.24
N LEU A 85 -4.15 4.04 -6.00
CA LEU A 85 -3.39 3.97 -4.76
C LEU A 85 -2.28 5.02 -4.72
N PHE A 86 -1.33 4.95 -5.64
CA PHE A 86 -0.14 5.80 -5.68
C PHE A 86 -0.43 7.19 -6.26
N GLY A 87 -1.40 7.30 -7.17
CA GLY A 87 -1.81 8.58 -7.77
C GLY A 87 -2.84 9.36 -6.94
N TRP A 88 -3.57 8.70 -6.03
CA TRP A 88 -4.65 9.37 -5.27
C TRP A 88 -4.65 9.08 -3.78
N ARG A 89 -4.85 7.82 -3.37
CA ARG A 89 -5.10 7.46 -1.96
C ARG A 89 -3.94 7.82 -1.05
N GLN A 90 -2.74 7.40 -1.39
CA GLN A 90 -1.54 7.68 -0.61
C GLN A 90 -1.15 9.16 -0.58
N PRO A 91 -1.06 9.88 -1.72
CA PRO A 91 -0.65 11.28 -1.73
C PRO A 91 -1.69 12.21 -1.09
N PHE A 92 -2.98 12.02 -1.38
CA PHE A 92 -4.02 13.01 -1.06
C PHE A 92 -5.03 12.56 0.00
N ARG A 93 -5.28 11.26 0.17
CA ARG A 93 -6.37 10.75 1.03
C ARG A 93 -5.93 9.91 2.23
N HIS A 94 -4.63 9.71 2.46
CA HIS A 94 -4.13 8.85 3.54
C HIS A 94 -4.55 9.29 4.96
N ARG A 95 -5.00 10.55 5.14
CA ARG A 95 -5.55 11.10 6.40
C ARG A 95 -7.06 11.26 6.41
N SER A 96 -7.74 10.92 5.32
CA SER A 96 -9.17 11.19 5.14
C SER A 96 -10.10 10.37 6.03
N LEU A 97 -9.62 9.26 6.58
CA LEU A 97 -10.31 8.44 7.57
C LEU A 97 -9.36 8.21 8.74
N LEU A 98 -9.85 8.39 9.96
CA LEU A 98 -9.07 8.12 11.16
C LEU A 98 -9.02 6.61 11.45
N ASP A 99 -8.07 6.23 12.29
CA ASP A 99 -8.10 4.92 12.94
C ASP A 99 -9.35 4.82 13.82
N TRP A 100 -9.77 3.59 14.14
CA TRP A 100 -10.97 3.37 14.93
C TRP A 100 -10.69 2.46 16.11
N LEU A 101 -10.79 3.06 17.29
CA LEU A 101 -10.76 2.38 18.58
C LEU A 101 -12.13 2.59 19.22
N PRO A 102 -12.90 1.53 19.53
CA PRO A 102 -14.20 1.68 20.15
C PRO A 102 -14.03 2.14 21.62
N ALA A 103 -14.99 2.91 22.14
CA ALA A 103 -14.97 3.36 23.54
C ALA A 103 -15.17 2.19 24.50
N GLU A 104 -15.96 1.20 24.10
CA GLU A 104 -16.18 -0.04 24.83
C GLU A 104 -15.75 -1.24 23.97
N PRO A 105 -15.15 -2.30 24.56
CA PRO A 105 -14.75 -3.47 23.81
C PRO A 105 -15.93 -4.13 23.08
N THR A 106 -15.77 -4.36 21.78
CA THR A 106 -16.79 -5.01 20.92
C THR A 106 -16.84 -6.53 21.07
N GLY A 107 -15.99 -7.10 21.94
CA GLY A 107 -15.73 -8.54 22.03
C GLY A 107 -14.94 -9.12 20.84
N ARG A 108 -14.49 -8.28 19.90
CA ARG A 108 -13.68 -8.70 18.74
C ARG A 108 -12.23 -8.24 18.90
N ARG A 109 -11.29 -9.10 18.47
CA ARG A 109 -9.86 -8.73 18.37
C ARG A 109 -9.68 -7.58 17.39
N GLY A 110 -8.82 -6.63 17.74
CA GLY A 110 -8.43 -5.56 16.83
C GLY A 110 -7.33 -5.96 15.86
N VAL A 111 -7.01 -5.05 14.94
CA VAL A 111 -6.07 -5.26 13.83
C VAL A 111 -5.05 -4.11 13.75
N VAL A 112 -3.77 -4.45 13.65
CA VAL A 112 -2.71 -3.50 13.32
C VAL A 112 -2.33 -3.70 11.85
N LEU A 113 -2.49 -2.65 11.04
CA LEU A 113 -2.29 -2.69 9.59
C LEU A 113 -0.92 -2.07 9.24
N VAL A 114 0.00 -2.90 8.76
CA VAL A 114 1.42 -2.54 8.53
C VAL A 114 1.74 -2.59 7.03
N HIS A 115 1.94 -1.42 6.42
CA HIS A 115 2.22 -1.32 4.98
C HIS A 115 3.68 -1.68 4.62
N GLY A 116 3.93 -1.80 3.31
CA GLY A 116 5.26 -2.08 2.75
C GLY A 116 6.10 -0.84 2.45
N PHE A 117 7.25 -1.06 1.81
CA PHE A 117 8.17 0.00 1.40
C PHE A 117 7.49 1.02 0.48
N MET A 118 7.90 2.29 0.58
CA MET A 118 7.33 3.43 -0.17
C MET A 118 5.80 3.58 -0.10
N CYS A 119 5.17 2.97 0.90
CA CYS A 119 3.74 3.11 1.17
C CYS A 119 3.45 3.97 2.40
N ASN A 120 2.18 4.29 2.61
CA ASN A 120 1.64 4.82 3.85
C ASN A 120 0.28 4.15 4.16
N ARG A 121 -0.36 4.54 5.26
CA ARG A 121 -1.67 4.00 5.68
C ARG A 121 -2.79 4.11 4.63
N GLY A 122 -2.62 4.96 3.61
CA GLY A 122 -3.52 5.08 2.46
C GLY A 122 -3.76 3.77 1.71
N LEU A 123 -2.82 2.81 1.79
CA LEU A 123 -2.98 1.43 1.31
C LEU A 123 -4.23 0.75 1.87
N TRP A 124 -4.51 1.01 3.14
CA TRP A 124 -5.51 0.28 3.92
C TRP A 124 -6.89 0.93 3.93
N LEU A 125 -7.08 2.09 3.28
CA LEU A 125 -8.37 2.80 3.30
C LEU A 125 -9.59 1.91 2.93
N PRO A 126 -9.52 1.01 1.93
CA PRO A 126 -10.65 0.12 1.62
C PRO A 126 -10.99 -0.88 2.73
N TRP A 127 -10.07 -1.13 3.67
CA TRP A 127 -10.25 -2.11 4.75
C TRP A 127 -10.93 -1.49 5.97
N PHE A 128 -10.89 -0.17 6.12
CA PHE A 128 -11.38 0.53 7.32
C PHE A 128 -12.88 0.34 7.55
N ALA A 129 -13.70 0.51 6.50
CA ALA A 129 -15.15 0.33 6.62
C ALA A 129 -15.54 -1.13 6.89
N PRO A 130 -15.03 -2.15 6.14
CA PRO A 130 -15.27 -3.56 6.45
C PRO A 130 -14.84 -4.00 7.84
N LEU A 131 -13.72 -3.49 8.36
CA LEU A 131 -13.23 -3.80 9.71
C LEU A 131 -14.15 -3.20 10.77
N ARG A 132 -14.48 -1.91 10.64
CA ARG A 132 -15.40 -1.22 11.56
C ARG A 132 -16.78 -1.87 11.59
N ALA A 133 -17.34 -2.19 10.42
CA ALA A 133 -18.66 -2.84 10.31
C ALA A 133 -18.71 -4.21 11.00
N ARG A 134 -17.56 -4.90 11.09
CA ARG A 134 -17.41 -6.18 11.79
C ARG A 134 -16.99 -6.05 13.26
N GLY A 135 -16.85 -4.82 13.75
CA GLY A 135 -16.47 -4.54 15.14
C GLY A 135 -14.98 -4.70 15.44
N HIS A 136 -14.11 -4.84 14.44
CA HIS A 136 -12.67 -4.92 14.66
C HIS A 136 -12.09 -3.51 14.82
N ALA A 137 -11.58 -3.19 16.01
CA ALA A 137 -10.75 -2.01 16.22
C ALA A 137 -9.54 -2.07 15.27
N TYR A 138 -9.06 -0.94 14.77
CA TYR A 138 -7.86 -0.94 13.94
C TYR A 138 -7.02 0.32 14.07
N VAL A 139 -5.71 0.12 13.93
CA VAL A 139 -4.71 1.17 13.75
C VAL A 139 -3.89 0.85 12.50
N ALA A 140 -3.75 1.82 11.59
CA ALA A 140 -2.93 1.70 10.39
C ALA A 140 -1.70 2.60 10.50
N VAL A 141 -0.53 1.97 10.68
CA VAL A 141 0.73 2.69 10.94
C VAL A 141 1.25 3.40 9.68
N ASN A 142 2.08 4.43 9.88
CA ASN A 142 2.94 4.98 8.83
C ASN A 142 4.41 4.72 9.24
N LEU A 143 5.10 3.87 8.49
CA LEU A 143 6.50 3.53 8.73
C LEU A 143 7.41 4.60 8.13
N GLU A 144 7.97 5.48 8.97
CA GLU A 144 8.86 6.57 8.58
C GLU A 144 10.08 6.68 9.50
N PRO A 145 11.24 7.16 9.00
CA PRO A 145 11.51 7.62 7.63
C PRO A 145 11.59 6.47 6.61
N VAL A 146 11.21 6.72 5.35
CA VAL A 146 11.07 5.67 4.31
C VAL A 146 12.37 4.94 4.01
N MET A 147 13.50 5.65 4.08
CA MET A 147 14.84 5.11 3.83
C MET A 147 15.59 4.80 5.14
N GLY A 148 14.87 4.70 6.26
CA GLY A 148 15.42 4.36 7.57
C GLY A 148 15.62 2.86 7.76
N SER A 149 16.09 2.49 8.95
CA SER A 149 16.23 1.07 9.31
C SER A 149 14.85 0.43 9.54
N ILE A 150 14.67 -0.80 9.07
CA ILE A 150 13.45 -1.58 9.36
C ILE A 150 13.31 -1.82 10.87
N ASP A 151 14.43 -1.93 11.61
CA ASP A 151 14.40 -2.17 13.05
C ASP A 151 13.83 -0.97 13.83
N GLU A 152 13.98 0.25 13.30
CA GLU A 152 13.44 1.47 13.93
C GLU A 152 11.90 1.51 13.89
N TYR A 153 11.28 0.77 12.97
CA TYR A 153 9.81 0.67 12.89
C TYR A 153 9.18 -0.13 14.02
N ALA A 154 9.99 -0.85 14.82
CA ALA A 154 9.51 -1.62 15.96
C ALA A 154 8.72 -0.75 16.95
N ALA A 155 9.21 0.46 17.25
CA ALA A 155 8.55 1.37 18.18
C ALA A 155 7.17 1.82 17.69
N THR A 156 7.02 2.10 16.39
CA THR A 156 5.73 2.47 15.80
C THR A 156 4.72 1.32 15.83
N ILE A 157 5.19 0.09 15.60
CA ILE A 157 4.34 -1.10 15.70
C ILE A 157 3.94 -1.36 17.16
N GLU A 158 4.88 -1.18 18.10
CA GLU A 158 4.63 -1.33 19.53
C GLU A 158 3.52 -0.40 20.02
N GLU A 159 3.58 0.89 19.68
CA GLU A 159 2.55 1.86 20.04
C GLU A 159 1.18 1.45 19.49
N ALA A 160 1.11 1.02 18.23
CA ALA A 160 -0.14 0.56 17.62
C ALA A 160 -0.70 -0.70 18.29
N VAL A 161 0.17 -1.67 18.64
CA VAL A 161 -0.22 -2.87 19.36
C VAL A 161 -0.76 -2.52 20.74
N ALA A 162 -0.09 -1.62 21.47
CA ALA A 162 -0.52 -1.17 22.79
C ALA A 162 -1.90 -0.49 22.73
N LEU A 163 -2.11 0.43 21.78
CA LEU A 163 -3.39 1.12 21.59
C LEU A 163 -4.54 0.16 21.28
N VAL A 164 -4.33 -0.77 20.35
CA VAL A 164 -5.38 -1.73 19.98
C VAL A 164 -5.64 -2.72 21.13
N THR A 165 -4.60 -3.15 21.85
CA THR A 165 -4.75 -4.03 23.02
C THR A 165 -5.53 -3.33 24.12
N ALA A 166 -5.21 -2.07 24.44
CA ALA A 166 -5.92 -1.29 25.44
C ALA A 166 -7.41 -1.11 25.08
N ALA A 167 -7.72 -0.82 23.82
CA ALA A 167 -9.10 -0.61 23.37
C ALA A 167 -9.95 -1.89 23.31
N THR A 168 -9.32 -3.07 23.21
CA THR A 168 -10.04 -4.34 23.01
C THR A 168 -9.90 -5.34 24.16
N GLY A 169 -8.93 -5.13 25.06
CA GLY A 169 -8.52 -6.11 26.08
C GLY A 169 -7.89 -7.38 25.51
N GLN A 170 -7.53 -7.40 24.21
CA GLN A 170 -7.08 -8.60 23.51
C GLN A 170 -5.86 -8.32 22.64
N ALA A 171 -4.93 -9.27 22.59
CA ALA A 171 -3.80 -9.22 21.65
C ALA A 171 -4.32 -9.09 20.19
N PRO A 172 -3.85 -8.10 19.41
CA PRO A 172 -4.35 -7.83 18.06
C PRO A 172 -3.85 -8.84 17.03
N VAL A 173 -4.43 -8.80 15.84
CA VAL A 173 -3.87 -9.43 14.63
C VAL A 173 -3.06 -8.38 13.87
N LEU A 174 -1.82 -8.71 13.52
CA LEU A 174 -1.03 -7.89 12.61
C LEU A 174 -1.30 -8.34 11.17
N VAL A 175 -1.65 -7.41 10.28
CA VAL A 175 -1.72 -7.65 8.83
C VAL A 175 -0.64 -6.82 8.16
N CYS A 176 0.31 -7.50 7.54
CA CYS A 176 1.56 -6.93 7.09
C CYS A 176 1.72 -7.14 5.59
N HIS A 177 1.96 -6.07 4.84
CA HIS A 177 2.21 -6.13 3.40
C HIS A 177 3.70 -5.93 3.09
N SER A 178 4.28 -6.80 2.24
CA SER A 178 5.67 -6.67 1.75
C SER A 178 6.67 -6.44 2.91
N MET A 179 7.50 -5.39 2.86
CA MET A 179 8.44 -4.99 3.92
C MET A 179 7.78 -4.91 5.32
N GLY A 180 6.49 -4.62 5.43
CA GLY A 180 5.78 -4.54 6.71
C GLY A 180 5.85 -5.84 7.52
N GLY A 181 6.00 -7.00 6.88
CA GLY A 181 6.19 -8.27 7.60
C GLY A 181 7.59 -8.41 8.19
N LEU A 182 8.60 -7.81 7.55
CA LEU A 182 9.95 -7.72 8.11
C LEU A 182 9.98 -6.76 9.30
N ALA A 183 9.27 -5.63 9.21
CA ALA A 183 9.09 -4.71 10.34
C ALA A 183 8.39 -5.40 11.52
N ALA A 184 7.36 -6.22 11.27
CA ALA A 184 6.72 -7.02 12.30
C ALA A 184 7.68 -8.05 12.94
N ARG A 185 8.56 -8.69 12.16
CA ARG A 185 9.60 -9.57 12.71
C ARG A 185 10.61 -8.81 13.57
N ALA A 186 10.98 -7.59 13.18
CA ALA A 186 11.86 -6.73 13.98
C ALA A 186 11.19 -6.37 15.32
N TRP A 187 9.91 -5.98 15.28
CA TRP A 187 9.11 -5.72 16.47
C TRP A 187 9.02 -6.94 17.40
N LEU A 188 8.75 -8.14 16.86
CA LEU A 188 8.69 -9.38 17.65
C LEU A 188 9.99 -9.62 18.43
N ARG A 189 11.15 -9.44 17.78
CA ARG A 189 12.46 -9.60 18.43
C ARG A 189 12.73 -8.52 19.48
N ALA A 190 12.51 -7.26 19.11
CA ALA A 190 12.86 -6.12 19.97
C ALA A 190 11.98 -6.02 21.23
N HIS A 191 10.72 -6.46 21.15
CA HIS A 191 9.75 -6.30 22.24
C HIS A 191 9.14 -7.62 22.75
N GLN A 192 9.78 -8.77 22.48
CA GLN A 192 9.32 -10.09 22.93
C GLN A 192 7.82 -10.31 22.65
N GLY A 193 7.42 -9.97 21.41
CA GLY A 193 6.02 -9.74 21.05
C GLY A 193 5.15 -11.00 20.95
N ASP A 194 5.71 -12.20 21.08
CA ASP A 194 5.01 -13.49 20.84
C ASP A 194 3.73 -13.64 21.68
N ALA A 195 3.76 -13.21 22.95
CA ALA A 195 2.59 -13.25 23.84
C ALA A 195 1.61 -12.07 23.62
N ARG A 196 2.01 -11.05 22.85
CA ARG A 196 1.32 -9.77 22.70
C ARG A 196 0.67 -9.58 21.33
N VAL A 197 0.81 -10.56 20.45
CA VAL A 197 0.10 -10.65 19.17
C VAL A 197 -0.67 -11.95 19.10
N HIS A 198 -1.88 -11.91 18.55
CA HIS A 198 -2.65 -13.14 18.31
C HIS A 198 -2.12 -13.90 17.10
N ARG A 199 -1.93 -13.19 15.98
CA ARG A 199 -1.38 -13.71 14.72
C ARG A 199 -0.70 -12.60 13.93
N VAL A 200 0.31 -12.97 13.14
CA VAL A 200 0.91 -12.11 12.12
C VAL A 200 0.55 -12.70 10.76
N LEU A 201 -0.18 -11.94 9.94
CA LEU A 201 -0.57 -12.31 8.58
C LEU A 201 0.28 -11.51 7.59
N THR A 202 1.06 -12.19 6.77
CA THR A 202 1.97 -11.57 5.80
C THR A 202 1.45 -11.72 4.37
N LEU A 203 1.41 -10.62 3.63
CA LEU A 203 0.97 -10.53 2.25
C LEU A 203 2.18 -10.15 1.38
N GLY A 204 2.78 -11.12 0.69
CA GLY A 204 3.93 -10.89 -0.19
C GLY A 204 5.19 -10.40 0.52
N THR A 205 5.40 -10.77 1.79
CA THR A 205 6.60 -10.40 2.55
C THR A 205 7.83 -11.16 2.03
N PRO A 206 8.93 -10.47 1.69
CA PRO A 206 10.18 -11.13 1.26
C PRO A 206 10.96 -11.62 2.48
N HIS A 207 10.62 -12.81 2.99
CA HIS A 207 11.21 -13.35 4.22
C HIS A 207 12.65 -13.87 4.10
N GLY A 208 13.04 -14.24 2.88
CA GLY A 208 14.32 -14.86 2.54
C GLY A 208 15.49 -13.89 2.46
#